data_AF-A0A8J3NHS4-F1
#
_entry.id   AF-A0A8J3NHS4-F1
#
_cell.length_a   1.000
_cell.length_b   1.000
_cell.length_c   1.000
_cell.angle_alpha   90.00
_cell.angle_beta   90.00
_cell.angle_gamma   90.00
#
_symmetry.space_group_name_H-M   'P 1'
#
loop_
_entity.id
_entity.type
_entity.pdbx_description
1 polymer ?
#
loop_
_entity_poly.entity_id
_entity_poly.type
_entity_poly.pdbx_seq_one_letter_code
_entity_poly.pdbx_strand_id
1 'polypeptide(L)'
;MTVPLGAQLAVSLTWLVLYIVLSVRYDRRWDARLRAALGRRIGADVRWARVDQSGDVFSDDSTGGVNAWHTGGDGPLGRQLWQEAAARGAYLAVLVVLGALPPLALLGLEFLLNFHGLIVLGTAFAVIPVFSLFWLGNYRQVSG
;
A
#
# COMPACT_ATOMS: atom_id res chain seq x y z
N MET A 1 1.01 28.09 -19.97
CA MET A 1 1.26 27.38 -21.24
C MET A 1 0.58 26.02 -21.12
N THR A 2 -0.32 25.69 -22.04
CA THR A 2 -1.01 24.39 -22.05
C THR A 2 -0.04 23.32 -22.55
N VAL A 3 0.20 22.30 -21.74
CA VAL A 3 1.04 21.16 -22.13
C VAL A 3 0.37 20.44 -23.31
N PRO A 4 1.08 20.09 -24.39
CA PRO A 4 0.47 19.37 -25.51
C PRO A 4 -0.09 18.02 -25.05
N LEU A 5 -1.26 17.64 -25.58
CA LEU A 5 -2.01 16.47 -25.14
C LEU A 5 -1.20 15.17 -25.23
N GLY A 6 -0.35 15.03 -26.25
CA GLY A 6 0.56 13.90 -26.38
C GLY A 6 1.59 13.80 -25.24
N ALA A 7 2.09 14.93 -24.74
CA ALA A 7 3.01 14.95 -23.60
C ALA A 7 2.29 14.62 -22.29
N GLN A 8 1.03 15.07 -22.13
CA GLN A 8 0.21 14.71 -20.96
C GLN A 8 -0.01 13.19 -20.91
N LEU A 9 -0.42 12.59 -22.03
CA LEU A 9 -0.59 11.13 -22.14
C LEU A 9 0.71 10.37 -21.88
N ALA A 10 1.82 10.82 -22.47
CA ALA A 10 3.12 10.19 -22.27
C ALA A 10 3.54 10.21 -20.79
N VAL A 11 3.33 11.32 -20.09
CA VAL A 11 3.62 11.44 -18.66
C VAL A 11 2.75 10.51 -17.83
N SER A 12 1.42 10.55 -18.00
CA SER A 12 0.50 9.74 -17.20
C SER A 12 0.70 8.24 -17.45
N LEU A 13 0.91 7.82 -18.70
CA LEU A 13 1.21 6.42 -19.04
C LEU A 13 2.56 5.96 -18.49
N THR A 14 3.62 6.75 -18.69
CA THR A 14 4.95 6.42 -18.17
C THR A 14 4.90 6.30 -16.65
N TRP A 15 4.21 7.21 -15.99
CA TRP A 15 4.05 7.17 -14.55
C TRP A 15 3.28 5.92 -14.10
N LEU A 16 2.17 5.59 -14.76
CA LEU A 16 1.37 4.40 -14.43
C LEU A 16 2.21 3.11 -14.55
N VAL A 17 3.01 3.00 -15.61
CA VAL A 17 3.93 1.87 -15.78
C VAL A 17 4.96 1.83 -14.66
N LEU A 18 5.56 2.96 -14.30
CA LEU A 18 6.51 3.03 -13.18
C LEU A 18 5.86 2.65 -11.85
N TYR A 19 4.62 3.07 -11.61
CA TYR A 19 3.87 2.75 -10.40
C TYR A 19 3.52 1.25 -10.32
N ILE A 20 3.17 0.62 -11.44
CA ILE A 20 2.98 -0.83 -11.52
C ILE A 20 4.31 -1.55 -11.25
N VAL A 21 5.41 -1.13 -11.88
CA VAL A 21 6.74 -1.72 -11.67
C VAL A 21 7.18 -1.60 -10.21
N LEU A 22 6.94 -0.44 -9.59
CA LEU A 22 7.20 -0.22 -8.17
C LEU A 22 6.40 -1.19 -7.31
N SER A 23 5.09 -1.30 -7.57
CA SER A 23 4.18 -2.19 -6.84
C SER A 23 4.60 -3.67 -6.96
N VAL A 24 4.96 -4.11 -8.17
CA VAL A 24 5.46 -5.48 -8.41
C VAL A 24 6.80 -5.72 -7.72
N ARG A 25 7.73 -4.74 -7.75
CA ARG A 25 9.03 -4.87 -7.07
C ARG A 25 8.88 -4.87 -5.55
N TYR A 26 7.98 -4.04 -5.05
CA TYR A 26 7.63 -4.04 -3.64
C TYR A 26 7.16 -5.42 -3.21
N ASP A 27 6.18 -5.97 -3.92
CA ASP A 27 5.59 -7.28 -3.66
C ASP A 27 6.62 -8.43 -3.73
N ARG A 28 7.39 -8.51 -4.81
CA ARG A 28 8.31 -9.63 -5.04
C ARG A 28 9.58 -9.58 -4.20
N ARG A 29 10.06 -8.39 -3.80
CA ARG A 29 11.43 -8.24 -3.28
C ARG A 29 11.54 -7.41 -2.02
N TRP A 30 10.79 -6.32 -1.90
CA TRP A 30 10.98 -5.39 -0.78
C TRP A 30 10.16 -5.76 0.44
N ASP A 31 8.94 -6.29 0.27
CA ASP A 31 8.05 -6.68 1.37
C ASP A 31 8.75 -7.61 2.37
N ALA A 32 9.28 -8.75 1.91
CA ALA A 32 9.97 -9.70 2.76
C ALA A 32 11.22 -9.10 3.44
N ARG A 33 11.95 -8.21 2.74
CA ARG A 33 13.15 -7.56 3.29
C ARG A 33 12.80 -6.53 4.35
N LEU A 34 11.75 -5.74 4.13
CA LEU A 34 11.26 -4.74 5.07
C LEU A 34 10.71 -5.41 6.33
N ARG A 35 9.92 -6.48 6.17
CA ARG A 35 9.46 -7.30 7.30
C ARG A 35 10.62 -7.90 8.09
N ALA A 36 11.59 -8.52 7.42
CA ALA A 36 12.76 -9.07 8.11
C ALA A 36 13.61 -7.99 8.80
N ALA A 37 13.77 -6.82 8.18
CA ALA A 37 14.49 -5.70 8.78
C ALA A 37 13.76 -5.13 10.00
N LEU A 38 12.44 -5.00 9.92
CA LEU A 38 11.60 -4.57 11.03
C LEU A 38 11.64 -5.60 12.16
N GLY A 39 11.48 -6.88 11.84
CA GLY A 39 11.51 -7.97 12.80
C GLY A 39 12.81 -8.03 13.60
N ARG A 40 13.96 -7.82 12.94
CA ARG A 40 15.27 -7.68 13.62
C ARG A 40 15.33 -6.49 14.58
N ARG A 41 14.62 -5.39 14.29
CA ARG A 41 14.61 -4.18 15.14
C ARG A 41 13.68 -4.33 16.34
N ILE A 42 12.51 -4.94 16.16
CA ILE A 42 11.53 -5.12 17.24
C ILE A 42 11.72 -6.43 18.03
N GLY A 43 12.62 -7.30 17.57
CA GLY A 43 12.92 -8.59 18.19
C GLY A 43 11.76 -9.57 18.13
N ALA A 44 10.98 -9.54 17.03
CA ALA A 44 9.86 -10.45 16.79
C ALA A 44 9.77 -10.75 15.28
N ASP A 45 9.27 -11.93 14.93
CA ASP A 45 9.02 -12.24 13.52
C ASP A 45 7.78 -11.48 13.00
N VAL A 46 7.94 -10.82 11.84
CA VAL A 46 6.88 -10.01 11.21
C VAL A 46 6.40 -10.74 9.96
N ARG A 47 5.16 -11.22 10.01
CA ARG A 47 4.54 -11.99 8.94
C ARG A 47 3.21 -11.43 8.52
N TRP A 48 2.74 -11.84 7.35
CA TRP A 48 1.38 -11.58 6.94
C TRP A 48 0.44 -12.47 7.76
N ALA A 49 -0.54 -11.86 8.40
CA ALA A 49 -1.63 -12.58 9.02
C ALA A 49 -2.96 -11.92 8.62
N ARG A 50 -4.00 -12.74 8.51
CA ARG A 50 -5.37 -12.25 8.43
C ARG A 50 -5.76 -11.76 9.81
N VAL A 51 -6.06 -10.48 9.93
CA VAL A 51 -6.50 -9.85 11.17
C VAL A 51 -8.01 -9.67 11.08
N ASP A 52 -8.73 -10.24 12.06
CA ASP A 52 -10.18 -10.09 12.14
C ASP A 52 -10.55 -8.62 12.37
N GLN A 53 -11.52 -8.12 11.61
CA GLN A 53 -12.06 -6.78 11.73
C GLN A 53 -13.15 -6.68 12.80
N SER A 54 -13.23 -7.62 13.76
CA SER A 54 -14.34 -7.78 14.71
C SER A 54 -14.61 -6.57 15.63
N GLY A 55 -13.83 -5.49 15.54
CA GLY A 55 -14.08 -4.22 16.20
C GLY A 55 -14.53 -3.06 15.29
N ASP A 56 -14.68 -3.27 13.99
CA ASP A 56 -15.09 -2.23 13.04
C ASP A 56 -16.61 -2.31 12.77
N VAL A 57 -17.36 -1.35 13.34
CA VAL A 57 -18.83 -1.26 13.28
C VAL A 57 -19.34 -1.02 11.84
N PHE A 58 -18.45 -0.62 10.92
CA PHE A 58 -18.76 -0.44 9.51
C PHE A 58 -18.34 -1.62 8.62
N SER A 59 -17.73 -2.67 9.20
CA SER A 59 -17.43 -3.89 8.46
C SER A 59 -18.67 -4.78 8.46
N ASP A 60 -19.30 -4.93 7.29
CA ASP A 60 -20.23 -6.03 7.08
C ASP A 60 -19.40 -7.32 7.18
N ASP A 61 -19.70 -8.16 8.16
CA ASP A 61 -19.07 -9.45 8.51
C ASP A 61 -18.90 -10.46 7.34
N SER A 62 -19.30 -10.08 6.11
CA SER A 62 -19.16 -10.87 4.88
C SER A 62 -17.82 -10.70 4.16
N THR A 63 -17.06 -9.62 4.42
CA THR A 63 -15.72 -9.43 3.86
C THR A 63 -14.66 -9.88 4.87
N GLY A 64 -14.37 -11.19 4.90
CA GLY A 64 -13.39 -11.79 5.80
C GLY A 64 -12.06 -11.01 5.91
N GLY A 65 -11.45 -11.10 7.09
CA GLY A 65 -10.40 -10.18 7.59
C GLY A 65 -9.33 -9.71 6.60
N VAL A 66 -8.79 -8.51 6.88
CA VAL A 66 -7.75 -7.88 6.07
C VAL A 66 -6.39 -8.47 6.41
N ASN A 67 -5.59 -8.70 5.37
CA ASN A 67 -4.20 -9.08 5.53
C ASN A 67 -3.41 -7.86 6.02
N ALA A 68 -2.68 -8.01 7.12
CA ALA A 68 -1.78 -6.99 7.65
C ALA A 68 -0.48 -7.62 8.18
N TRP A 69 0.53 -6.78 8.43
CA TRP A 69 1.72 -7.21 9.16
C TRP A 69 1.36 -7.47 10.62
N HIS A 70 1.68 -8.66 11.08
CA HIS A 70 1.42 -9.13 12.43
C HIS A 70 2.69 -9.71 13.05
N THR A 71 2.82 -9.56 14.36
CA THR A 71 3.95 -10.11 15.12
C THR A 71 3.51 -11.31 15.94
N GLY A 72 4.21 -12.44 15.80
CA GLY A 72 4.03 -13.60 16.68
C GLY A 72 4.72 -13.38 18.02
N GLY A 73 4.38 -12.30 18.72
CA GLY A 73 5.15 -11.81 19.86
C GLY A 73 5.26 -12.83 20.99
N ASP A 74 6.49 -13.15 21.40
CA ASP A 74 6.79 -13.94 22.59
C ASP A 74 7.14 -13.00 23.76
N GLY A 75 6.51 -13.19 24.93
CA GLY A 75 6.87 -12.49 26.17
C GLY A 75 5.72 -11.73 26.86
N PRO A 76 6.05 -10.77 27.75
CA PRO A 76 5.05 -10.02 28.53
C PRO A 76 4.09 -9.24 27.64
N LEU A 77 2.82 -9.16 28.04
CA LEU A 77 1.73 -8.54 27.26
C LEU A 77 2.06 -7.11 26.77
N GLY A 78 2.72 -6.29 27.59
CA GLY A 78 3.14 -4.94 27.20
C GLY A 78 4.16 -4.92 26.03
N ARG A 79 5.06 -5.91 25.97
CA ARG A 79 6.03 -6.04 24.88
C ARG A 79 5.35 -6.51 23.59
N GLN A 80 4.42 -7.45 23.70
CA GLN A 80 3.62 -7.93 22.55
C GLN A 80 2.80 -6.79 21.93
N LEU A 81 2.11 -5.98 22.76
CA LEU A 81 1.35 -4.84 22.26
C LEU A 81 2.22 -3.80 21.55
N TRP A 82 3.40 -3.51 22.09
CA TRP A 82 4.33 -2.58 21.46
C TRP A 82 4.87 -3.11 20.13
N GLN A 83 5.22 -4.41 20.06
CA GLN A 83 5.68 -5.06 18.83
C GLN A 83 4.60 -5.03 17.74
N GLU A 84 3.35 -5.30 18.11
CA GLU A 84 2.22 -5.26 17.20
C GLU A 84 1.92 -3.83 16.72
N ALA A 85 1.92 -2.85 17.63
CA ALA A 85 1.75 -1.44 17.28
C ALA A 85 2.85 -0.96 16.33
N ALA A 86 4.10 -1.35 16.56
CA ALA A 86 5.23 -1.03 15.69
C ALA A 86 5.08 -1.67 14.29
N ALA A 87 4.66 -2.94 14.22
CA ALA A 87 4.41 -3.63 12.96
C ALA A 87 3.27 -3.00 12.15
N ARG A 88 2.15 -2.69 12.80
CA ARG A 88 1.01 -2.00 12.17
C ARG A 88 1.38 -0.59 11.74
N GLY A 89 2.08 0.16 12.58
CA GLY A 89 2.55 1.51 12.26
C GLY A 89 3.50 1.51 11.06
N ALA A 90 4.42 0.55 10.98
CA ALA A 90 5.32 0.41 9.84
C ALA A 90 4.56 0.01 8.57
N TYR A 91 3.59 -0.91 8.67
CA TYR A 91 2.75 -1.29 7.55
C TYR A 91 1.95 -0.09 7.00
N LEU A 92 1.32 0.69 7.89
CA LEU A 92 0.60 1.91 7.51
C LEU A 92 1.55 2.94 6.88
N ALA A 93 2.74 3.14 7.44
CA ALA A 93 3.73 4.04 6.86
C ALA A 93 4.11 3.61 5.43
N VAL A 94 4.31 2.32 5.20
CA VAL A 94 4.61 1.77 3.87
C VAL A 94 3.43 1.96 2.92
N LEU A 95 2.21 1.66 3.36
CA LEU A 95 0.98 1.84 2.57
C LEU A 95 0.78 3.31 2.19
N VAL A 96 0.99 4.24 3.11
CA VAL A 96 0.87 5.68 2.85
C VAL A 96 2.00 6.14 1.92
N VAL A 97 3.25 5.85 2.25
CA VAL A 97 4.41 6.41 1.54
C VAL A 97 4.58 5.83 0.13
N LEU A 98 4.36 4.52 -0.04
CA LEU A 98 4.59 3.85 -1.32
C LEU A 98 3.30 3.54 -2.08
N GLY A 99 2.18 3.38 -1.39
CA GLY A 99 0.87 3.14 -2.01
C GLY A 99 0.13 4.44 -2.32
N ALA A 100 -0.18 5.25 -1.30
CA ALA A 100 -1.10 6.38 -1.47
C ALA A 100 -0.42 7.66 -1.95
N LEU A 101 0.79 7.95 -1.45
CA LEU A 101 1.49 9.21 -1.73
C LEU A 101 1.90 9.35 -3.20
N PRO A 102 2.40 8.32 -3.91
CA PRO A 102 2.78 8.50 -5.31
C PRO A 102 1.58 8.87 -6.21
N PRO A 103 0.43 8.19 -6.16
CA PRO A 103 -0.74 8.61 -6.91
C PRO A 103 -1.24 10.01 -6.55
N LEU A 104 -1.27 10.36 -5.26
CA LEU A 104 -1.66 11.70 -4.82
C LEU A 104 -0.70 12.77 -5.37
N ALA A 105 0.61 12.47 -5.39
CA ALA A 105 1.61 13.35 -5.96
C ALA A 105 1.43 13.51 -7.48
N LEU A 106 1.11 12.44 -8.21
CA LEU A 106 0.80 12.54 -9.64
C LEU A 106 -0.45 13.40 -9.86
N LEU A 107 -1.55 13.11 -9.18
CA LEU A 107 -2.80 13.87 -9.34
C LEU A 107 -2.57 15.36 -9.01
N GLY A 108 -1.87 15.66 -7.92
CA GLY A 108 -1.48 17.03 -7.57
C GLY A 108 -0.65 17.72 -8.65
N LEU A 109 0.31 16.99 -9.26
CA LEU A 109 1.11 17.50 -10.37
C LEU A 109 0.25 17.73 -11.63
N GLU A 110 -0.65 16.82 -11.97
CA GLU A 110 -1.57 16.95 -13.11
C GLU A 110 -2.48 18.19 -12.94
N PHE A 111 -2.98 18.45 -11.72
CA PHE A 111 -3.72 19.67 -11.39
C PHE A 111 -2.86 20.93 -11.53
N LEU A 112 -1.64 20.94 -10.96
CA LEU A 112 -0.72 22.08 -11.03
C LEU A 112 -0.31 22.40 -12.48
N LEU A 113 -0.12 21.38 -13.31
CA LEU A 113 0.24 21.51 -14.72
C LEU A 113 -0.97 21.74 -15.65
N ASN A 114 -2.18 21.88 -15.10
CA ASN A 114 -3.42 22.11 -15.83
C ASN A 114 -3.66 21.05 -16.93
N PHE A 115 -3.49 19.78 -16.57
CA PHE A 115 -3.80 18.67 -17.46
C PHE A 115 -5.28 18.64 -17.83
N HIS A 116 -5.59 18.04 -18.97
CA HIS A 116 -6.95 17.86 -19.43
C HIS A 116 -7.73 16.99 -18.44
N GLY A 117 -8.92 17.42 -18.01
CA GLY A 117 -9.67 16.73 -16.96
C GLY A 117 -9.96 15.25 -17.24
N LEU A 118 -10.16 14.88 -18.51
CA LEU A 118 -10.30 13.48 -18.93
C LEU A 118 -9.05 12.64 -18.65
N ILE A 119 -7.85 13.21 -18.79
CA ILE A 119 -6.59 12.51 -18.48
C ILE A 119 -6.49 12.30 -16.97
N VAL A 120 -6.76 13.35 -16.18
CA VAL A 120 -6.76 13.26 -14.71
C VAL A 120 -7.73 12.20 -14.22
N LEU A 121 -8.95 12.18 -14.77
CA LEU A 121 -9.97 11.20 -14.41
C LEU A 121 -9.58 9.78 -14.82
N GLY A 122 -8.99 9.62 -16.01
CA GLY A 122 -8.45 8.34 -16.48
C GLY A 122 -7.31 7.83 -15.61
N THR A 123 -6.37 8.70 -15.23
CA THR A 123 -5.27 8.39 -14.30
C THR A 123 -5.82 7.96 -12.95
N ALA A 124 -6.73 8.74 -12.36
CA ALA A 124 -7.34 8.43 -11.07
C ALA A 124 -8.03 7.06 -11.10
N PHE A 125 -8.79 6.78 -12.16
CA PHE A 125 -9.47 5.51 -12.34
C PHE A 125 -8.49 4.33 -12.50
N ALA A 126 -7.38 4.53 -13.22
CA ALA A 126 -6.35 3.50 -13.42
C ALA A 126 -5.54 3.19 -12.16
N VAL A 127 -5.38 4.15 -11.25
CA VAL A 127 -4.68 3.96 -9.97
C VAL A 127 -5.45 3.02 -9.05
N ILE A 128 -6.78 3.15 -9.00
CA ILE A 128 -7.65 2.37 -8.07
C ILE A 128 -7.37 0.87 -8.13
N PRO A 129 -7.43 0.19 -9.29
CA PRO A 129 -7.16 -1.25 -9.35
C PRO A 129 -5.72 -1.58 -8.95
N VAL A 130 -4.73 -0.78 -9.35
CA VAL A 130 -3.32 -1.03 -8.94
C VAL A 130 -3.16 -0.91 -7.43
N PHE A 131 -3.76 0.10 -6.82
CA PHE A 131 -3.75 0.29 -5.37
C PHE A 131 -4.43 -0.89 -4.64
N SER A 132 -5.62 -1.27 -5.09
CA SER A 132 -6.38 -2.39 -4.51
C SER A 132 -5.68 -3.74 -4.66
N LEU A 133 -5.02 -3.99 -5.80
CA LEU A 133 -4.31 -5.24 -6.06
C LEU A 133 -3.07 -5.39 -5.17
N PHE A 134 -2.23 -4.36 -5.08
CA PHE A 134 -0.89 -4.50 -4.50
C PHE A 134 -0.76 -3.98 -3.06
N TRP A 135 -1.62 -3.05 -2.64
CA TRP A 135 -1.44 -2.32 -1.37
C TRP A 135 -2.50 -2.67 -0.31
N LEU A 136 -3.74 -2.96 -0.71
CA LEU A 136 -4.79 -3.39 0.23
C LEU A 136 -4.73 -4.88 0.62
N GLY A 137 -3.80 -5.65 0.04
CA GLY A 137 -3.52 -7.01 0.49
C GLY A 137 -4.58 -8.06 0.12
N ASN A 138 -5.58 -7.72 -0.69
CA ASN A 138 -6.70 -8.61 -1.09
C ASN A 138 -6.26 -9.91 -1.78
N TYR A 139 -5.04 -9.97 -2.34
CA TYR A 139 -4.53 -11.14 -3.09
C TYR A 139 -3.39 -11.89 -2.39
N ARG A 140 -2.90 -11.42 -1.24
CA ARG A 140 -1.82 -12.09 -0.53
C ARG A 140 -2.40 -13.28 0.23
N GLN A 141 -2.33 -14.47 -0.39
CA GLN A 141 -2.70 -15.71 0.28
C GLN A 141 -1.84 -15.89 1.54
N VAL A 142 -2.50 -16.13 2.67
CA VAL A 142 -1.87 -16.59 3.90
C VAL A 142 -1.38 -18.01 3.63
N SER A 143 -0.16 -18.16 3.10
CA SER A 143 0.50 -19.46 3.08
C SER A 143 0.93 -19.79 4.51
N GLY A 144 0.15 -20.66 5.16
CA GLY A 144 0.45 -21.25 6.45
C GLY A 144 1.68 -22.15 6.42
#